data_AF-A0A284RWW8-F1
#
_entry.id   AF-A0A284RWW8-F1
#
_cell.length_a   1.000
_cell.length_b   1.000
_cell.length_c   1.000
_cell.angle_alpha   90.00
_cell.angle_beta   90.00
_cell.angle_gamma   90.00
#
_symmetry.space_group_name_H-M   'P 1'
#
loop_
_entity.id
_entity.type
_entity.pdbx_description
1 polymer ?
#
loop_
_entity_poly.entity_id
_entity_poly.type
_entity_poly.pdbx_seq_one_letter_code
_entity_poly.pdbx_strand_id
1 'polypeptide(L)'
;MAATHRELAERMPIPIGTSALLQVRWLRELFGGSLDTVGVITFSSENLTDDHFKGVALDVAPPVKGMPVGGAFHNWMTCTTEFDFAACEAEVVKAAKEIQRENPRIRAICFECTNMPPFTAAVKEATGLPVYSVLTLADWLYSASNVGQSLS
;
A
#
# COMPACT_ATOMS: atom_id res chain seq x y z
N MET A 1 -7.58 -7.11 6.27
CA MET A 1 -8.52 -6.26 7.06
C MET A 1 -9.23 -5.20 6.23
N ALA A 2 -8.77 -4.89 5.00
CA ALA A 2 -9.45 -3.93 4.14
C ALA A 2 -10.93 -4.26 3.90
N ALA A 3 -11.25 -5.54 3.65
CA ALA A 3 -12.61 -5.99 3.31
C ALA A 3 -13.67 -5.67 4.38
N THR A 4 -13.29 -5.72 5.66
CA THR A 4 -14.17 -5.45 6.80
C THR A 4 -14.03 -4.03 7.36
N HIS A 5 -13.26 -3.16 6.70
CA HIS A 5 -12.96 -1.82 7.21
C HIS A 5 -14.23 -1.02 7.52
N ARG A 6 -15.21 -0.99 6.60
CA ARG A 6 -16.45 -0.24 6.78
C ARG A 6 -17.24 -0.71 8.02
N GLU A 7 -17.40 -2.01 8.18
CA GLU A 7 -18.09 -2.60 9.35
C GLU A 7 -17.38 -2.24 10.66
N LEU A 8 -16.04 -2.28 10.66
CA LEU A 8 -15.26 -1.90 11.83
C LEU A 8 -15.41 -0.40 12.12
N ALA A 9 -15.29 0.47 11.10
CA ALA A 9 -15.36 1.91 11.24
C ALA A 9 -16.73 2.37 11.78
N GLU A 10 -17.83 1.74 11.35
CA GLU A 10 -19.19 2.03 11.85
C GLU A 10 -19.36 1.71 13.34
N ARG A 11 -18.55 0.79 13.89
CA ARG A 11 -18.63 0.36 15.29
C ARG A 11 -17.64 1.06 16.21
N MET A 12 -16.70 1.83 15.66
CA MET A 12 -15.68 2.50 16.45
C MET A 12 -16.07 3.96 16.75
N PRO A 13 -15.92 4.42 18.00
CA PRO A 13 -16.19 5.81 18.38
C PRO A 13 -15.07 6.78 17.96
N ILE A 14 -14.00 6.27 17.34
CA ILE A 14 -12.81 7.01 16.92
C ILE A 14 -12.46 6.66 15.46
N PRO A 15 -11.77 7.55 14.73
CA PRO A 15 -11.24 7.22 13.42
C PRO A 15 -10.30 6.01 13.49
N ILE A 16 -10.45 5.08 12.54
CA ILE A 16 -9.54 3.93 12.39
C ILE A 16 -9.04 3.84 10.95
N GLY A 17 -7.84 3.31 10.76
CA GLY A 17 -7.30 2.93 9.46
C GLY A 17 -6.83 1.49 9.50
N THR A 18 -7.50 0.59 8.77
CA THR A 18 -7.23 -0.86 8.84
C THR A 18 -6.41 -1.39 7.67
N SER A 19 -6.14 -0.55 6.66
CA SER A 19 -5.41 -0.91 5.45
C SER A 19 -4.84 0.33 4.77
N ALA A 20 -3.64 0.22 4.18
CA ALA A 20 -3.02 1.32 3.45
C ALA A 20 -3.83 1.72 2.22
N LEU A 21 -4.66 0.81 1.69
CA LEU A 21 -5.55 1.04 0.56
C LEU A 21 -6.55 2.18 0.76
N LEU A 22 -6.87 2.55 2.01
CA LEU A 22 -7.72 3.72 2.28
C LEU A 22 -7.19 4.98 1.60
N GLN A 23 -5.86 5.08 1.48
CA GLN A 23 -5.21 6.23 0.85
C GLN A 23 -5.43 6.30 -0.66
N VAL A 24 -5.62 5.17 -1.33
CA VAL A 24 -5.65 5.09 -2.80
C VAL A 24 -6.72 6.01 -3.39
N ARG A 25 -7.88 6.13 -2.75
CA ARG A 25 -8.98 6.96 -3.24
C ARG A 25 -8.58 8.42 -3.40
N TRP A 26 -8.07 9.05 -2.34
CA TRP A 26 -7.69 10.47 -2.41
C TRP A 26 -6.36 10.68 -3.14
N LEU A 27 -5.45 9.69 -3.11
CA LEU A 27 -4.23 9.77 -3.91
C LEU A 27 -4.55 9.82 -5.42
N ARG A 28 -5.54 9.06 -5.91
CA ARG A 28 -5.99 9.16 -7.30
C ARG A 28 -6.38 10.59 -7.67
N GLU A 29 -7.15 11.26 -6.82
CA GLU A 29 -7.55 12.67 -7.03
C GLU A 29 -6.34 13.61 -7.09
N LEU A 30 -5.38 13.46 -6.17
CA LEU A 30 -4.16 14.28 -6.15
C LEU A 30 -3.28 14.07 -7.39
N PHE A 31 -3.34 12.88 -8.00
CA PHE A 31 -2.55 12.53 -9.18
C PHE A 31 -3.29 12.62 -10.51
N GLY A 32 -4.45 13.32 -10.55
CA GLY A 32 -5.17 13.65 -11.78
C GLY A 32 -6.44 12.85 -12.04
N GLY A 33 -6.97 12.18 -11.01
CA GLY A 33 -8.32 11.58 -11.00
C GLY A 33 -8.47 10.25 -11.73
N SER A 34 -7.50 9.83 -12.54
CA SER A 34 -7.60 8.54 -13.24
C SER A 34 -7.43 7.35 -12.29
N LEU A 35 -8.21 6.29 -12.52
CA LEU A 35 -8.32 5.11 -11.65
C LEU A 35 -7.01 4.29 -11.56
N ASP A 36 -6.08 4.51 -12.48
CA ASP A 36 -4.81 3.79 -12.58
C ASP A 36 -3.58 4.64 -12.27
N THR A 37 -3.77 5.81 -11.67
CA THR A 37 -2.69 6.70 -11.24
C THR A 37 -1.93 6.20 -10.00
N VAL A 38 -2.50 5.26 -9.25
CA VAL A 38 -1.89 4.67 -8.05
C VAL A 38 -1.77 3.17 -8.25
N GLY A 39 -0.53 2.67 -8.29
CA GLY A 39 -0.24 1.23 -8.31
C GLY A 39 -0.16 0.67 -6.91
N VAL A 40 -0.68 -0.55 -6.70
CA VAL A 40 -0.60 -1.25 -5.41
C VAL A 40 0.41 -2.39 -5.51
N ILE A 41 1.29 -2.48 -4.53
CA ILE A 41 2.20 -3.63 -4.38
C ILE A 41 1.85 -4.33 -3.06
N THR A 42 1.69 -5.65 -3.12
CA THR A 42 1.26 -6.46 -1.98
C THR A 42 2.05 -7.77 -1.91
N PHE A 43 1.91 -8.50 -0.80
CA PHE A 43 2.50 -9.83 -0.67
C PHE A 43 1.93 -10.80 -1.71
N SER A 44 0.60 -10.88 -1.83
CA SER A 44 -0.08 -11.76 -2.80
C SER A 44 -1.23 -11.01 -3.46
N SER A 45 -1.15 -10.84 -4.78
CA SER A 45 -2.23 -10.24 -5.57
C SER A 45 -3.47 -11.13 -5.64
N GLU A 46 -3.29 -12.46 -5.57
CA GLU A 46 -4.41 -13.42 -5.59
C GLU A 46 -5.29 -13.32 -4.34
N ASN A 47 -4.69 -12.95 -3.21
CA ASN A 47 -5.41 -12.75 -1.95
C ASN A 47 -6.12 -11.38 -1.86
N LEU A 48 -5.82 -10.46 -2.78
CA LEU A 48 -6.41 -9.11 -2.80
C LEU A 48 -7.63 -9.06 -3.73
N THR A 49 -8.76 -9.51 -3.19
CA THR A 49 -10.04 -9.63 -3.92
C THR A 49 -10.84 -8.32 -3.98
N ASP A 50 -11.89 -8.29 -4.80
CA ASP A 50 -12.85 -7.18 -4.91
C ASP A 50 -13.41 -6.71 -3.57
N ASP A 51 -13.64 -7.64 -2.62
CA ASP A 51 -14.17 -7.31 -1.30
C ASP A 51 -13.20 -6.40 -0.52
N HIS A 52 -11.89 -6.58 -0.71
CA HIS A 52 -10.88 -5.73 -0.09
C HIS A 52 -10.97 -4.28 -0.59
N PHE A 53 -11.17 -4.10 -1.91
CA PHE A 53 -11.32 -2.78 -2.52
C PHE A 53 -12.65 -2.12 -2.14
N LYS A 54 -13.76 -2.87 -2.19
CA LYS A 54 -15.08 -2.37 -1.76
C LYS A 54 -15.09 -1.96 -0.29
N GLY A 55 -14.44 -2.73 0.58
CA GLY A 55 -14.32 -2.43 2.01
C GLY A 55 -13.70 -1.07 2.32
N VAL A 56 -12.84 -0.57 1.44
CA VAL A 56 -12.21 0.77 1.52
C VAL A 56 -12.77 1.77 0.50
N ALA A 57 -13.98 1.51 -0.03
CA ALA A 57 -14.67 2.38 -0.99
C ALA A 57 -13.91 2.65 -2.30
N LEU A 58 -13.26 1.61 -2.84
CA LEU A 58 -12.70 1.59 -4.19
C LEU A 58 -13.58 0.73 -5.08
N ASP A 59 -14.41 1.36 -5.92
CA ASP A 59 -15.31 0.65 -6.84
C ASP A 59 -14.57 -0.02 -8.00
N VAL A 60 -13.41 0.54 -8.38
CA VAL A 60 -12.52 -0.02 -9.40
C VAL A 60 -11.16 -0.29 -8.79
N ALA A 61 -10.73 -1.55 -8.89
CA ALA A 61 -9.43 -2.01 -8.43
C ALA A 61 -8.30 -1.22 -9.12
N PRO A 62 -7.27 -0.76 -8.39
CA PRO A 62 -6.07 -0.21 -8.98
C PRO A 62 -5.27 -1.31 -9.70
N PRO A 63 -4.28 -0.95 -10.54
CA PRO A 63 -3.23 -1.89 -10.92
C PRO A 63 -2.57 -2.48 -9.66
N VAL A 64 -2.43 -3.81 -9.61
CA VAL A 64 -1.89 -4.54 -8.44
C VAL A 64 -0.76 -5.46 -8.88
N LYS A 65 0.31 -5.53 -8.09
CA LYS A 65 1.42 -6.48 -8.25
C LYS A 65 1.68 -7.22 -6.94
N GLY A 66 1.61 -8.54 -6.98
CA GLY A 66 2.02 -9.42 -5.88
C GLY A 66 3.52 -9.73 -5.92
N MET A 67 4.08 -10.20 -4.80
CA MET A 67 5.42 -10.79 -4.79
C MET A 67 5.37 -12.18 -5.43
N PRO A 68 6.41 -12.60 -6.17
CA PRO A 68 6.43 -13.90 -6.82
C PRO A 68 6.47 -15.03 -5.78
N VAL A 69 5.65 -16.05 -5.98
CA VAL A 69 5.70 -17.28 -5.17
C VAL A 69 7.10 -17.91 -5.29
N GLY A 70 7.70 -18.25 -4.16
CA GLY A 70 9.07 -18.77 -4.12
C GLY A 70 10.17 -17.70 -4.17
N GLY A 71 9.79 -16.42 -4.30
CA GLY A 71 10.69 -15.27 -4.21
C GLY A 71 11.28 -15.06 -2.80
N ALA A 72 12.27 -14.18 -2.70
CA ALA A 72 12.96 -13.93 -1.43
C ALA A 72 12.01 -13.36 -0.36
N PHE A 73 11.20 -12.36 -0.73
CA PHE A 73 10.20 -11.78 0.16
C PHE A 73 9.13 -12.81 0.51
N HIS A 74 8.69 -13.61 -0.47
CA HIS A 74 7.69 -14.64 -0.24
C HIS A 74 8.18 -15.68 0.77
N ASN A 75 9.38 -16.24 0.56
CA ASN A 75 9.95 -17.28 1.40
C ASN A 75 10.24 -16.78 2.83
N TRP A 76 10.66 -15.52 2.98
CA TRP A 76 10.78 -14.91 4.30
C TRP A 76 9.41 -14.83 5.01
N MET A 77 8.39 -14.31 4.35
CA MET A 77 7.05 -14.16 4.92
C MET A 77 6.37 -15.49 5.25
N THR A 78 6.74 -16.58 4.55
CA THR A 78 6.27 -17.95 4.83
C THR A 78 7.21 -18.73 5.75
N CYS A 79 8.18 -18.07 6.40
CA CYS A 79 9.16 -18.66 7.31
C CYS A 79 9.94 -19.85 6.69
N THR A 80 10.12 -19.83 5.36
CA THR A 80 10.83 -20.85 4.60
C THR A 80 12.33 -20.56 4.57
N THR A 81 12.72 -19.29 4.61
CA THR A 81 14.11 -18.84 4.68
C THR A 81 14.27 -17.73 5.72
N GLU A 82 15.51 -17.50 6.17
CA GLU A 82 15.84 -16.33 6.98
C GLU A 82 15.66 -15.03 6.17
N PHE A 83 15.58 -13.92 6.90
CA PHE A 83 15.42 -12.60 6.30
C PHE A 83 16.72 -12.15 5.61
N ASP A 84 16.67 -12.05 4.28
CA ASP A 84 17.71 -11.40 3.47
C ASP A 84 17.17 -10.06 2.98
N PHE A 85 17.64 -8.97 3.61
CA PHE A 85 17.21 -7.62 3.27
C PHE A 85 17.50 -7.28 1.80
N ALA A 86 18.69 -7.59 1.30
CA ALA A 86 19.12 -7.20 -0.04
C ALA A 86 18.32 -7.95 -1.11
N ALA A 87 18.07 -9.25 -0.89
CA ALA A 87 17.25 -10.04 -1.80
C ALA A 87 15.78 -9.58 -1.81
N CYS A 88 15.20 -9.30 -0.63
CA CYS A 88 13.84 -8.75 -0.53
C CYS A 88 13.73 -7.37 -1.17
N GLU A 89 14.71 -6.48 -0.94
CA GLU A 89 14.73 -5.14 -1.52
C GLU A 89 14.78 -5.19 -3.05
N ALA A 90 15.69 -6.00 -3.60
CA ALA A 90 15.81 -6.18 -5.06
C ALA A 90 14.51 -6.70 -5.68
N GLU A 91 13.83 -7.64 -5.02
CA GLU A 91 12.56 -8.21 -5.46
C GLU A 91 11.42 -7.19 -5.43
N VAL A 92 11.27 -6.43 -4.34
CA VAL A 92 10.25 -5.38 -4.20
C VAL A 92 10.47 -4.25 -5.22
N VAL A 93 11.74 -3.83 -5.42
CA VAL A 93 12.10 -2.83 -6.44
C VAL A 93 11.78 -3.33 -7.84
N LYS A 94 12.06 -4.59 -8.15
CA LYS A 94 11.72 -5.20 -9.43
C LYS A 94 10.21 -5.17 -9.67
N ALA A 95 9.41 -5.58 -8.69
CA ALA A 95 7.95 -5.54 -8.79
C ALA A 95 7.43 -4.11 -9.03
N ALA A 96 8.01 -3.11 -8.36
CA ALA A 96 7.66 -1.71 -8.54
C ALA A 96 7.96 -1.17 -9.94
N LYS A 97 9.11 -1.54 -10.51
CA LYS A 97 9.44 -1.19 -11.91
C LYS A 97 8.53 -1.88 -12.91
N GLU A 98 8.18 -3.14 -12.66
CA GLU A 98 7.32 -3.91 -13.55
C GLU A 98 5.91 -3.32 -13.63
N ILE A 99 5.27 -3.04 -12.48
CA ILE A 99 3.93 -2.46 -12.47
C ILE A 99 3.90 -1.06 -13.10
N GLN A 100 4.93 -0.24 -12.88
CA GLN A 100 5.09 1.08 -13.52
C GLN A 100 5.24 0.95 -15.05
N ARG A 101 6.04 -0.01 -15.53
CA ARG A 101 6.23 -0.26 -16.97
C ARG A 101 4.94 -0.76 -17.63
N GLU A 102 4.20 -1.63 -16.95
CA GLU A 102 2.93 -2.18 -17.43
C GLU A 102 1.79 -1.15 -17.42
N ASN A 103 1.90 -0.13 -16.55
CA ASN A 103 0.89 0.90 -16.38
C ASN A 103 1.56 2.29 -16.37
N PRO A 104 1.91 2.85 -17.54
CA PRO A 104 2.66 4.11 -17.65
C PRO A 104 1.96 5.35 -17.06
N ARG A 105 0.66 5.25 -16.73
CA ARG A 105 -0.12 6.30 -16.06
C ARG A 105 0.04 6.32 -14.54
N ILE A 106 0.72 5.33 -13.95
CA ILE A 106 1.00 5.31 -12.51
C ILE A 106 1.91 6.50 -12.17
N ARG A 107 1.51 7.23 -11.13
CA ARG A 107 2.21 8.40 -10.58
C ARG A 107 2.54 8.25 -9.10
N ALA A 108 2.03 7.21 -8.44
CA ALA A 108 2.32 6.87 -7.06
C ALA A 108 2.20 5.37 -6.81
N ILE A 109 2.93 4.86 -5.81
CA ILE A 109 2.85 3.48 -5.37
C ILE A 109 2.27 3.44 -3.95
N CYS A 110 1.38 2.48 -3.69
CA CYS A 110 0.87 2.17 -2.38
C CYS A 110 1.27 0.74 -2.00
N PHE A 111 2.01 0.58 -0.90
CA PHE A 111 2.29 -0.73 -0.32
C PHE A 111 1.12 -1.22 0.52
N GLU A 112 0.48 -2.30 0.07
CA GLU A 112 -0.49 -3.07 0.83
C GLU A 112 0.19 -4.33 1.41
N CYS A 113 1.11 -4.09 2.34
CA CYS A 113 1.71 -5.09 3.23
C CYS A 113 2.45 -4.35 4.36
N THR A 114 2.24 -4.76 5.61
CA THR A 114 2.88 -4.13 6.79
C THR A 114 4.40 -4.32 6.82
N ASN A 115 4.93 -5.29 6.08
CA ASN A 115 6.35 -5.64 6.06
C ASN A 115 7.14 -4.98 4.91
N MET A 116 6.46 -4.25 4.01
CA MET A 116 7.09 -3.52 2.91
C MET A 116 7.66 -2.12 3.22
N PRO A 117 7.26 -1.39 4.30
CA PRO A 117 7.80 -0.06 4.57
C PRO A 117 9.33 0.08 4.59
N PRO A 118 10.13 -0.91 5.04
CA PRO A 118 11.60 -0.82 4.97
C PRO A 118 12.16 -0.56 3.57
N PHE A 119 11.45 -0.98 2.51
CA PHE A 119 11.89 -0.85 1.11
C PHE A 119 11.42 0.44 0.43
N THR A 120 10.77 1.34 1.16
CA THR A 120 10.19 2.59 0.63
C THR A 120 11.24 3.46 -0.06
N ALA A 121 12.41 3.63 0.55
CA ALA A 121 13.48 4.49 0.01
C ALA A 121 14.00 3.95 -1.33
N ALA A 122 14.33 2.65 -1.38
CA ALA A 122 14.82 2.00 -2.60
C ALA A 122 13.79 2.04 -3.73
N VAL A 123 12.50 1.83 -3.44
CA VAL A 123 11.46 1.94 -4.47
C VAL A 123 11.31 3.38 -4.99
N LYS A 124 11.35 4.39 -4.10
CA LYS A 124 11.32 5.80 -4.53
C LYS A 124 12.49 6.14 -5.45
N GLU A 125 13.70 5.75 -5.06
CA GLU A 125 14.91 5.97 -5.87
C GLU A 125 14.81 5.28 -7.23
N ALA A 126 14.37 4.03 -7.24
CA ALA A 126 14.38 3.19 -8.44
C ALA A 126 13.26 3.51 -9.44
N THR A 127 12.14 4.11 -8.99
CA THR A 127 10.97 4.42 -9.83
C THR A 127 10.77 5.92 -10.07
N GLY A 128 11.35 6.79 -9.23
CA GLY A 128 11.08 8.23 -9.20
C GLY A 128 9.68 8.58 -8.70
N LEU A 129 8.92 7.63 -8.14
CA LEU A 129 7.54 7.83 -7.71
C LEU A 129 7.44 7.96 -6.18
N PRO A 130 6.50 8.77 -5.65
CA PRO A 130 6.16 8.73 -4.24
C PRO A 130 5.57 7.36 -3.87
N VAL A 131 5.95 6.89 -2.68
CA VAL A 131 5.52 5.60 -2.11
C VAL A 131 4.78 5.87 -0.80
N TYR A 132 3.58 5.33 -0.70
CA TYR A 132 2.67 5.39 0.44
C TYR A 132 2.53 4.00 1.07
N SER A 133 2.31 3.92 2.37
CA SER A 133 2.23 2.65 3.09
C SER A 133 1.35 2.79 4.34
N VAL A 134 1.30 1.74 5.17
CA VAL A 134 0.66 1.82 6.48
C VAL A 134 1.27 2.92 7.38
N LEU A 135 2.56 3.24 7.22
CA LEU A 135 3.21 4.29 8.00
C LEU A 135 2.69 5.67 7.60
N THR A 136 2.56 5.95 6.29
CA THR A 136 1.99 7.22 5.84
C THR A 136 0.53 7.36 6.27
N LEU A 137 -0.25 6.27 6.29
CA LEU A 137 -1.60 6.28 6.84
C LEU A 137 -1.60 6.62 8.35
N ALA A 138 -0.68 6.02 9.11
CA ALA A 138 -0.54 6.30 10.53
C ALA A 138 -0.20 7.78 10.76
N ASP A 139 0.71 8.35 9.97
CA ASP A 139 1.07 9.77 10.02
C ASP A 139 -0.15 10.66 9.75
N TRP A 140 -0.95 10.36 8.72
CA TRP A 140 -2.19 11.10 8.42
C TRP A 140 -3.16 11.10 9.60
N LEU A 141 -3.41 9.92 10.19
CA LEU A 141 -4.34 9.77 11.32
C LEU A 141 -3.81 10.45 12.58
N TYR A 142 -2.52 10.34 12.85
CA TYR A 142 -1.87 10.97 13.99
C TYR A 142 -1.96 12.50 13.89
N SER A 143 -1.56 13.06 12.74
CA SER A 143 -1.66 14.51 12.51
C SER A 143 -3.09 15.03 12.61
N ALA A 144 -4.07 14.27 12.09
CA ALA A 144 -5.49 14.66 12.14
C ALA A 144 -6.11 14.56 13.55
N SER A 145 -5.56 13.71 14.43
CA SER A 145 -6.10 13.49 15.78
C SER A 145 -5.56 14.48 16.82
N ASN A 146 -4.49 15.23 16.51
CA ASN A 146 -3.80 16.13 17.44
C ASN A 146 -4.41 17.55 17.53
N VAL A 147 -5.70 17.73 17.28
CA VAL A 147 -6.39 19.04 17.23
C VAL A 147 -6.49 19.74 18.61
N GLY A 148 -5.91 19.18 19.69
CA GLY A 148 -6.01 19.71 21.06
C GLY A 148 -4.73 20.10 21.78
N GLN A 149 -3.54 20.05 21.17
CA GLN A 149 -2.25 20.29 21.87
C GLN A 149 -1.41 21.48 21.37
N SER A 150 -1.93 22.35 20.50
CA SER A 150 -1.17 23.52 19.98
C SER A 150 -1.89 24.86 20.08
N LEU A 151 -2.64 25.08 21.16
CA LEU A 151 -3.17 26.40 21.54
C LEU A 151 -3.01 26.67 23.05
N SER A 152 -1.78 26.56 23.54
CA SER A 152 -1.37 27.08 24.86
C SER A 152 -0.03 27.78 24.77
#